data_AF-A0A2T0LTJ3-F1
#
_entry.id   AF-A0A2T0LTJ3-F1
#
_cell.length_a   1.000
_cell.length_b   1.000
_cell.length_c   1.000
_cell.angle_alpha   90.00
_cell.angle_beta   90.00
_cell.angle_gamma   90.00
#
_symmetry.space_group_name_H-M   'P 1'
#
loop_
_entity.id
_entity.type
_entity.pdbx_description
1 polymer ?
#
loop_
_entity_poly.entity_id
_entity_poly.type
_entity_poly.pdbx_seq_one_letter_code
_entity_poly.pdbx_strand_id
1 'polypeptide(L)'
;MSNLDKGTWLVTQLDQIIATFHLPLVEPLGLPAGQPIESYINLNSDMVRILEEAPYELAYQSLDNNRGQVILQSEKARKKLRRKKRRQVWFNKKSLSSSLLVHHVTADPVSRSGIDTAAVVAEIASGERFHVDADTRFTTGNSLPDHIQERIREAAESGIGEVTVIEAAVPLRLIGEVSTIEELISDDAYLEGNADTDLNIELWPLVEYDPDTLKRRLYSALEVALKDVRNVQKSYYAITRHPITLVNKERLPHGLPITLRQLRDVGVPDRTRQVVMEVNRNLWSLMRPRTLSQEQIRDMVRMRGRVDRGTFSSHLDLYREADVALYRQGDTRSGVLFWALSAESLLDELLFHLYWEEKMTPETAADRWINGLETRVKREYASRLGGSWDLTTNGPLMQWNKGVAEVRHRIVHAGYVPTLQEAQGARHAINSLCDFVCNRLTTSSTLARYPRTAISLVGRAGLKSRGVYSRRLRELLKDADEPSWDDTFARWRQAMSRLRTEQVGQRRQPDAERSSLLAVFHPDGNIKWCLHDYEANLATPIVFDVSKLPIAQQRNIKKLHAEYIENGKKMPESLAIYGFDTTTISINNDWREEYHYVPLAEVMVDRSDFQQT
;
A
#
# COMPACT_ATOMS: atom_id res chain seq x y z
N MET A 1 -45.95 -31.36 10.29
CA MET A 1 -44.83 -30.41 10.30
C MET A 1 -44.83 -29.69 11.63
N SER A 2 -43.67 -29.52 12.25
CA SER A 2 -43.46 -28.68 13.43
C SER A 2 -43.63 -27.21 13.06
N ASN A 3 -43.95 -26.34 14.04
CA ASN A 3 -43.87 -24.89 13.82
C ASN A 3 -42.47 -24.45 13.40
N LEU A 4 -41.44 -25.18 13.86
CA LEU A 4 -40.06 -24.98 13.44
C LEU A 4 -39.81 -25.31 11.96
N ASP A 5 -40.69 -26.03 11.26
CA ASP A 5 -40.48 -26.34 9.84
C ASP A 5 -40.92 -25.19 8.92
N LYS A 6 -41.57 -24.15 9.46
CA LYS A 6 -42.07 -22.99 8.70
C LYS A 6 -41.31 -21.73 9.10
N GLY A 7 -40.93 -20.90 8.13
CA GLY A 7 -40.21 -19.65 8.36
C GLY A 7 -38.72 -19.83 8.67
N THR A 8 -38.03 -18.74 8.94
CA THR A 8 -36.59 -18.71 9.26
C THR A 8 -36.38 -18.59 10.76
N TRP A 9 -35.47 -19.39 11.31
CA TRP A 9 -35.23 -19.41 12.75
C TRP A 9 -33.75 -19.29 13.08
N LEU A 10 -33.44 -18.46 14.08
CA LEU A 10 -32.16 -18.42 14.74
C LEU A 10 -32.09 -19.53 15.79
N VAL A 11 -31.01 -20.31 15.77
CA VAL A 11 -30.71 -21.36 16.75
C VAL A 11 -29.57 -20.87 17.64
N THR A 12 -29.84 -20.82 18.94
CA THR A 12 -28.86 -20.42 19.95
C THR A 12 -28.76 -21.45 21.06
N GLN A 13 -27.54 -21.64 21.55
CA GLN A 13 -27.29 -22.35 22.81
C GLN A 13 -27.23 -21.29 23.92
N LEU A 14 -28.05 -21.44 24.96
CA LEU A 14 -28.17 -20.42 26.02
C LEU A 14 -26.89 -20.23 26.83
N ASP A 15 -26.11 -21.30 26.98
CA ASP A 15 -24.84 -21.31 27.72
C ASP A 15 -23.64 -20.99 26.81
N GLN A 16 -23.88 -20.55 25.58
CA GLN A 16 -22.82 -20.20 24.65
C GLN A 16 -22.09 -18.95 25.13
N ILE A 17 -20.76 -19.01 25.17
CA ILE A 17 -19.93 -17.84 25.43
C ILE A 17 -19.99 -16.89 24.24
N ILE A 18 -20.25 -15.62 24.53
CA ILE A 18 -20.21 -14.48 23.63
C ILE A 18 -19.00 -13.63 24.02
N ALA A 19 -18.14 -13.35 23.05
CA ALA A 19 -17.11 -12.33 23.18
C ALA A 19 -17.60 -11.03 22.55
N THR A 20 -17.54 -9.94 23.31
CA THR A 20 -17.97 -8.62 22.88
C THR A 20 -16.76 -7.72 22.74
N PHE A 21 -16.45 -7.34 21.51
CA PHE A 21 -15.32 -6.48 21.16
C PHE A 21 -15.79 -5.04 21.01
N HIS A 22 -15.09 -4.08 21.61
CA HIS A 22 -15.40 -2.66 21.45
C HIS A 22 -14.42 -2.05 20.44
N LEU A 23 -14.83 -2.00 19.18
CA LEU A 23 -13.96 -1.66 18.05
C LEU A 23 -14.06 -0.17 17.71
N PRO A 24 -13.06 0.66 18.05
CA PRO A 24 -13.05 2.05 17.62
C PRO A 24 -12.77 2.14 16.12
N LEU A 25 -13.50 3.01 15.43
CA LEU A 25 -13.27 3.31 14.02
C LEU A 25 -12.39 4.56 13.89
N VAL A 26 -11.53 4.54 12.87
CA VAL A 26 -10.65 5.68 12.54
C VAL A 26 -11.48 6.89 12.09
N GLU A 27 -12.62 6.63 11.45
CA GLU A 27 -13.52 7.63 10.90
C GLU A 27 -14.94 7.35 11.39
N PRO A 28 -15.73 8.39 11.73
CA PRO A 28 -17.09 8.21 12.20
C PRO A 28 -18.02 7.70 11.09
N LEU A 29 -19.04 6.93 11.47
CA LEU A 29 -20.10 6.47 10.58
C LEU A 29 -21.41 7.16 10.93
N GLY A 30 -22.13 7.72 9.96
CA GLY A 30 -23.46 8.31 10.16
C GLY A 30 -24.58 7.28 10.32
N LEU A 31 -24.37 6.21 11.10
CA LEU A 31 -25.39 5.19 11.40
C LEU A 31 -26.15 5.55 12.68
N PRO A 32 -27.45 5.25 12.80
CA PRO A 32 -28.17 5.50 14.06
C PRO A 32 -27.60 4.62 15.19
N ALA A 33 -27.38 5.23 16.35
CA ALA A 33 -26.95 4.49 17.54
C ALA A 33 -28.07 3.59 18.08
N GLY A 34 -27.70 2.51 18.78
CA GLY A 34 -28.65 1.67 19.50
C GLY A 34 -29.42 0.63 18.67
N GLN A 35 -29.31 0.66 17.33
CA GLN A 35 -29.92 -0.37 16.48
C GLN A 35 -28.92 -1.51 16.19
N PRO A 36 -29.21 -2.77 16.59
CA PRO A 36 -28.32 -3.88 16.30
C PRO A 36 -28.35 -4.25 14.81
N ILE A 37 -27.17 -4.47 14.25
CA ILE A 37 -26.96 -5.01 12.90
C ILE A 37 -26.49 -6.45 13.05
N GLU A 38 -27.37 -7.39 12.75
CA GLU A 38 -27.12 -8.82 12.98
C GLU A 38 -26.68 -9.51 11.69
N SER A 39 -25.62 -10.30 11.80
CA SER A 39 -25.13 -11.16 10.73
C SER A 39 -25.42 -12.62 11.05
N TYR A 40 -25.96 -13.35 10.08
CA TYR A 40 -26.39 -14.74 10.23
C TYR A 40 -25.66 -15.65 9.26
N ILE A 41 -25.35 -16.87 9.69
CA ILE A 41 -24.82 -17.90 8.80
C ILE A 41 -25.69 -19.15 8.77
N ASN A 42 -25.59 -19.88 7.66
CA ASN A 42 -26.21 -21.18 7.48
C ASN A 42 -25.52 -22.23 8.36
N LEU A 43 -26.31 -23.18 8.88
CA LEU A 43 -25.77 -24.35 9.55
C LEU A 43 -25.32 -25.38 8.50
N ASN A 44 -24.04 -25.76 8.54
CA ASN A 44 -23.54 -26.86 7.71
C ASN A 44 -23.91 -28.23 8.34
N SER A 45 -23.67 -29.32 7.61
CA SER A 45 -24.01 -30.67 8.07
C SER A 45 -23.36 -31.05 9.41
N ASP A 46 -22.13 -30.61 9.65
CA ASP A 46 -21.40 -30.93 10.88
C ASP A 46 -21.98 -30.17 12.08
N MET A 47 -22.28 -28.88 11.91
CA MET A 47 -22.96 -28.08 12.92
C MET A 47 -24.33 -28.65 13.25
N VAL A 48 -25.10 -29.07 12.25
CA VAL A 48 -26.40 -29.72 12.46
C VAL A 48 -26.24 -30.99 13.27
N ARG A 49 -25.28 -31.86 12.91
CA ARG A 49 -25.01 -33.10 13.65
C ARG A 49 -24.66 -32.81 15.11
N ILE A 50 -23.73 -31.88 15.34
CA ILE A 50 -23.30 -31.47 16.69
C ILE A 50 -24.50 -30.92 17.47
N LEU A 51 -25.26 -29.98 16.90
CA LEU A 51 -26.43 -29.39 17.57
C LEU A 51 -27.56 -30.39 17.81
N GLU A 52 -27.71 -31.44 17.00
CA GLU A 52 -28.68 -32.50 17.25
C GLU A 52 -28.27 -33.45 18.38
N GLU A 53 -26.96 -33.66 18.55
CA GLU A 53 -26.38 -34.61 19.51
C GLU A 53 -26.00 -33.96 20.84
N ALA A 54 -25.80 -32.65 20.85
CA ALA A 54 -25.38 -31.91 22.02
C ALA A 54 -26.40 -31.99 23.17
N PRO A 55 -25.95 -32.16 24.42
CA PRO A 55 -26.81 -32.30 25.59
C PRO A 55 -27.46 -30.97 26.06
N TYR A 56 -27.20 -29.84 25.40
CA TYR A 56 -27.62 -28.50 25.85
C TYR A 56 -29.04 -28.13 25.45
N GLU A 57 -29.66 -27.16 26.12
CA GLU A 57 -30.92 -26.58 25.64
C GLU A 57 -30.68 -25.67 24.44
N LEU A 58 -31.53 -25.83 23.41
CA LEU A 58 -31.51 -24.96 22.24
C LEU A 58 -32.72 -24.05 22.26
N ALA A 59 -32.48 -22.75 22.07
CA ALA A 59 -33.53 -21.78 21.84
C ALA A 59 -33.66 -21.52 20.34
N TYR A 60 -34.91 -21.49 19.86
CA TYR A 60 -35.26 -21.17 18.49
C TYR A 60 -36.03 -19.87 18.48
N GLN A 61 -35.44 -18.81 17.93
CA GLN A 61 -36.09 -17.51 17.79
C GLN A 61 -36.51 -17.31 16.33
N SER A 62 -37.77 -16.91 16.10
CA SER A 62 -38.22 -16.59 14.74
C SER A 62 -37.55 -15.31 14.24
N LEU A 63 -37.01 -15.35 13.02
CA LEU A 63 -36.40 -14.19 12.35
C LEU A 63 -37.38 -13.44 11.42
N ASP A 64 -38.54 -14.03 11.15
CA ASP A 64 -39.59 -13.45 10.30
C ASP A 64 -40.46 -12.47 11.13
N ASN A 65 -41.65 -12.11 10.62
CA ASN A 65 -42.55 -11.07 11.17
C ASN A 65 -42.94 -11.23 12.66
N ASN A 66 -42.66 -12.36 13.30
CA ASN A 66 -42.88 -12.61 14.74
C ASN A 66 -41.54 -12.58 15.52
N ARG A 67 -40.71 -11.56 15.30
CA ARG A 67 -39.50 -11.33 16.11
C ARG A 67 -39.88 -11.23 17.58
N GLY A 68 -39.56 -12.27 18.35
CA GLY A 68 -39.92 -12.40 19.77
C GLY A 68 -40.48 -13.76 20.17
N GLN A 69 -40.97 -14.56 19.21
CA GLN A 69 -41.32 -15.94 19.52
C GLN A 69 -40.05 -16.76 19.74
N VAL A 70 -39.83 -17.18 20.99
CA VAL A 70 -38.74 -18.09 21.39
C VAL A 70 -39.35 -19.45 21.75
N ILE A 71 -38.85 -20.50 21.10
CA ILE A 71 -39.20 -21.89 21.43
C ILE A 71 -37.98 -22.54 22.06
N LEU A 72 -38.09 -22.92 23.32
CA LEU A 72 -37.06 -23.70 24.01
C LEU A 72 -37.26 -25.18 23.72
N GLN A 73 -36.19 -25.86 23.30
CA GLN A 73 -36.19 -27.28 23.02
C GLN A 73 -35.13 -27.98 23.87
N SER A 74 -35.59 -28.64 24.92
CA SER A 74 -34.73 -29.45 25.78
C SER A 74 -34.17 -30.67 25.03
N GLU A 75 -33.07 -31.22 25.53
CA GLU A 75 -32.45 -32.43 24.99
C GLU A 75 -33.45 -33.61 24.94
N LYS A 76 -34.26 -33.78 25.99
CA LYS A 76 -35.32 -34.80 26.06
C LYS A 76 -36.34 -34.63 24.92
N ALA A 77 -36.72 -33.40 24.59
CA ALA A 77 -37.64 -33.12 23.49
C ALA A 77 -37.03 -33.47 22.12
N ARG A 78 -35.74 -33.14 21.91
CA ARG A 78 -34.98 -33.50 20.70
C ARG A 78 -34.84 -35.02 20.55
N LYS A 79 -34.45 -35.73 21.62
CA LYS A 79 -34.39 -37.21 21.66
C LYS A 79 -35.74 -37.85 21.34
N LYS A 80 -36.85 -37.29 21.84
CA LYS A 80 -38.21 -37.76 21.55
C LYS A 80 -38.61 -37.57 20.08
N LEU A 81 -38.20 -36.47 19.45
CA LEU A 81 -38.42 -36.23 18.02
C LEU A 81 -37.62 -37.21 17.15
N ARG A 82 -36.35 -37.46 17.49
CA ARG A 82 -35.49 -38.46 16.83
C ARG A 82 -36.11 -39.86 16.87
N ARG A 83 -36.59 -40.31 18.04
CA ARG A 83 -37.29 -41.60 18.19
C ARG A 83 -38.51 -41.75 17.27
N LYS A 84 -39.19 -40.65 16.94
CA LYS A 84 -40.34 -40.64 16.03
C LYS A 84 -39.96 -40.61 14.54
N LYS A 85 -38.68 -40.72 14.19
CA LYS A 85 -38.14 -40.60 12.81
C LYS A 85 -38.59 -39.32 12.08
N ARG A 86 -38.99 -38.28 12.81
CA ARG A 86 -39.31 -36.98 12.23
C ARG A 86 -38.01 -36.19 12.11
N ARG A 87 -37.51 -36.03 10.88
CA ARG A 87 -36.37 -35.14 10.60
C ARG A 87 -36.82 -33.70 10.72
N GLN A 88 -36.11 -32.93 11.54
CA GLN A 88 -36.30 -31.49 11.60
C GLN A 88 -35.73 -30.86 10.34
N VAL A 89 -36.40 -29.84 9.83
CA VAL A 89 -35.88 -29.05 8.72
C VAL A 89 -34.78 -28.14 9.26
N TRP A 90 -33.54 -28.35 8.81
CA TRP A 90 -32.39 -27.54 9.24
C TRP A 90 -31.99 -26.46 8.24
N PHE A 91 -32.43 -26.53 6.97
CA PHE A 91 -32.08 -25.52 5.96
C PHE A 91 -32.65 -24.13 6.28
N ASN A 92 -33.75 -24.06 7.05
CA ASN A 92 -34.38 -22.82 7.49
C ASN A 92 -33.83 -22.31 8.83
N LYS A 93 -32.78 -22.94 9.35
CA LYS A 93 -32.12 -22.61 10.61
C LYS A 93 -30.83 -21.87 10.34
N LYS A 94 -30.61 -20.80 11.11
CA LYS A 94 -29.44 -19.95 11.06
C LYS A 94 -28.79 -19.92 12.43
N SER A 95 -27.50 -19.60 12.47
CA SER A 95 -26.81 -19.24 13.70
C SER A 95 -26.32 -17.81 13.60
N LEU A 96 -26.29 -17.11 14.73
CA LEU A 96 -25.70 -15.78 14.82
C LEU A 96 -24.20 -15.89 14.50
N SER A 97 -23.73 -15.06 13.58
CA SER A 97 -22.32 -14.86 13.28
C SER A 97 -21.77 -13.77 14.19
N SER A 98 -22.40 -12.60 14.13
CA SER A 98 -22.13 -11.47 14.99
C SER A 98 -23.38 -10.60 15.15
N SER A 99 -23.39 -9.77 16.18
CA SER A 99 -24.30 -8.64 16.32
C SER A 99 -23.47 -7.39 16.56
N LEU A 100 -23.70 -6.34 15.78
CA LEU A 100 -22.98 -5.07 15.86
C LEU A 100 -23.92 -4.01 16.42
N LEU A 101 -23.50 -3.31 17.47
CA LEU A 101 -24.17 -2.13 17.99
C LEU A 101 -23.27 -0.92 17.77
N VAL A 102 -23.83 0.13 17.18
CA VAL A 102 -23.08 1.37 16.89
C VAL A 102 -23.27 2.33 18.06
N HIS A 103 -22.15 2.84 18.56
CA HIS A 103 -22.08 3.88 19.57
C HIS A 103 -21.33 5.08 18.99
N HIS A 104 -21.83 6.28 19.25
CA HIS A 104 -21.14 7.53 18.92
C HIS A 104 -20.72 8.18 20.21
N VAL A 105 -19.44 8.53 20.29
CA VAL A 105 -18.92 9.16 21.49
C VAL A 105 -18.02 10.33 21.15
N THR A 106 -18.18 11.40 21.90
CA THR A 106 -17.41 12.63 21.72
C THR A 106 -16.09 12.54 22.46
N ALA A 107 -14.98 12.59 21.73
CA ALA A 107 -13.63 12.67 22.30
C ALA A 107 -13.01 14.04 21.99
N ASP A 108 -12.19 14.56 22.91
CA ASP A 108 -11.39 15.76 22.66
C ASP A 108 -10.50 15.53 21.41
N PRO A 109 -10.39 16.50 20.48
CA PRO A 109 -9.48 16.44 19.34
C PRO A 109 -8.03 16.06 19.68
N VAL A 110 -7.52 16.36 20.88
CA VAL A 110 -6.19 15.91 21.35
C VAL A 110 -6.17 14.39 21.56
N SER A 111 -7.29 13.79 21.97
CA SER A 111 -7.45 12.35 22.29
C SER A 111 -7.55 11.45 21.05
N ARG A 112 -7.61 12.01 19.83
CA ARG A 112 -7.63 11.24 18.57
C ARG A 112 -6.29 10.56 18.25
N SER A 113 -5.18 10.92 18.92
CA SER A 113 -3.86 10.31 18.68
C SER A 113 -3.58 9.08 19.55
N GLY A 114 -4.27 7.98 19.27
CA GLY A 114 -3.74 6.60 19.43
C GLY A 114 -3.88 5.89 20.77
N ILE A 115 -3.47 6.50 21.89
CA ILE A 115 -3.45 5.81 23.21
C ILE A 115 -4.80 5.96 23.94
N ASP A 116 -5.44 7.14 23.84
CA ASP A 116 -6.66 7.44 24.58
C ASP A 116 -7.93 6.88 23.92
N THR A 117 -7.86 6.44 22.67
CA THR A 117 -8.93 5.65 22.05
C THR A 117 -9.12 4.33 22.80
N ALA A 118 -8.05 3.71 23.31
CA ALA A 118 -8.15 2.54 24.17
C ALA A 118 -8.79 2.89 25.53
N ALA A 119 -8.55 4.09 26.06
CA ALA A 119 -9.18 4.57 27.29
C ALA A 119 -10.69 4.81 27.11
N VAL A 120 -11.09 5.48 26.03
CA VAL A 120 -12.51 5.63 25.63
C VAL A 120 -13.20 4.28 25.48
N VAL A 121 -12.54 3.33 24.81
CA VAL A 121 -13.06 1.98 24.60
C VAL A 121 -13.11 1.18 25.90
N ALA A 122 -12.14 1.34 26.80
CA ALA A 122 -12.11 0.72 28.12
C ALA A 122 -13.18 1.29 29.05
N GLU A 123 -13.50 2.58 28.92
CA GLU A 123 -14.53 3.25 29.72
C GLU A 123 -15.95 2.90 29.24
N ILE A 124 -16.19 2.81 27.92
CA ILE A 124 -17.42 2.23 27.36
C ILE A 124 -17.59 0.79 27.85
N ALA A 125 -16.50 0.01 27.86
CA ALA A 125 -16.52 -1.35 28.37
C ALA A 125 -16.79 -1.41 29.89
N SER A 126 -16.29 -0.45 30.68
CA SER A 126 -16.39 -0.46 32.15
C SER A 126 -17.63 0.25 32.71
N GLY A 127 -18.34 1.05 31.91
CA GLY A 127 -19.54 1.76 32.33
C GLY A 127 -20.67 0.81 32.75
N GLU A 128 -20.99 0.79 34.05
CA GLU A 128 -22.03 -0.07 34.67
C GLU A 128 -23.48 0.17 34.16
N ARG A 129 -23.69 1.05 33.16
CA ARG A 129 -25.01 1.38 32.64
C ARG A 129 -24.98 1.37 31.12
N PHE A 130 -25.66 0.37 30.54
CA PHE A 130 -25.87 0.13 29.10
C PHE A 130 -26.66 1.23 28.36
N HIS A 131 -26.60 2.47 28.82
CA HIS A 131 -27.09 3.65 28.13
C HIS A 131 -25.95 4.68 28.11
N VAL A 132 -25.02 4.52 27.17
CA VAL A 132 -24.25 5.66 26.69
C VAL A 132 -25.26 6.51 25.92
N ASP A 133 -25.97 7.38 26.64
CA ASP A 133 -26.71 8.47 26.01
C ASP A 133 -25.70 9.30 25.21
N ALA A 134 -26.17 9.90 24.11
CA ALA A 134 -25.36 10.69 23.18
C ALA A 134 -24.56 11.84 23.84
N ASP A 135 -24.82 12.13 25.12
CA ASP A 135 -24.21 13.21 25.91
C ASP A 135 -23.02 12.78 26.77
N THR A 136 -22.54 11.53 26.67
CA THR A 136 -21.38 11.08 27.48
C THR A 136 -20.07 11.68 26.94
N ARG A 137 -19.46 12.60 27.70
CA ARG A 137 -18.25 13.35 27.32
C ARG A 137 -17.00 12.83 28.03
N PHE A 138 -15.90 12.71 27.29
CA PHE A 138 -14.60 12.33 27.86
C PHE A 138 -13.67 13.55 28.02
N THR A 139 -13.12 13.71 29.22
CA THR A 139 -12.02 14.65 29.49
C THR A 139 -10.81 13.88 30.02
N THR A 140 -9.65 14.05 29.38
CA THR A 140 -8.38 13.41 29.76
C THR A 140 -7.84 13.95 31.09
N GLY A 141 -8.31 13.43 32.23
CA GLY A 141 -7.66 13.45 33.56
C GLY A 141 -7.37 14.81 34.23
N ASN A 142 -7.32 15.90 33.48
CA ASN A 142 -7.17 17.27 33.93
C ASN A 142 -8.35 18.04 33.35
N SER A 143 -9.05 18.82 34.19
CA SER A 143 -10.10 19.71 33.73
C SER A 143 -9.49 20.70 32.72
N LEU A 144 -9.79 20.53 31.44
CA LEU A 144 -9.45 21.52 30.43
C LEU A 144 -10.07 22.87 30.83
N PRO A 145 -9.41 24.01 30.57
CA PRO A 145 -10.02 25.32 30.78
C PRO A 145 -11.40 25.43 30.10
N ASP A 146 -12.36 26.10 30.73
CA ASP A 146 -13.76 26.19 30.26
C ASP A 146 -13.89 26.64 28.79
N HIS A 147 -13.06 27.59 28.35
CA HIS A 147 -13.08 28.05 26.97
C HIS A 147 -12.62 26.98 25.95
N ILE A 148 -11.79 26.02 26.36
CA ILE A 148 -11.41 24.88 25.53
C ILE A 148 -12.56 23.86 25.51
N GLN A 149 -13.19 23.58 26.66
CA GLN A 149 -14.36 22.71 26.73
C GLN A 149 -15.53 23.24 25.87
N GLU A 150 -15.74 24.55 25.87
CA GLU A 150 -16.76 25.20 25.04
C GLU A 150 -16.46 25.07 23.54
N ARG A 151 -15.20 25.26 23.14
CA ARG A 151 -14.81 25.03 21.73
C ARG A 151 -14.88 23.56 21.32
N ILE A 152 -14.61 22.62 22.24
CA ILE A 152 -14.83 21.20 22.00
C ILE A 152 -16.33 20.92 21.86
N ARG A 153 -17.18 21.60 22.62
CA ARG A 153 -18.65 21.51 22.49
C ARG A 153 -19.13 21.97 21.12
N GLU A 154 -18.76 23.18 20.70
CA GLU A 154 -19.10 23.72 19.38
C GLU A 154 -18.55 22.84 18.23
N ALA A 155 -17.35 22.28 18.41
CA ALA A 155 -16.74 21.35 17.48
C ALA A 155 -17.53 20.02 17.40
N ALA A 156 -17.90 19.44 18.54
CA ALA A 156 -18.68 18.19 18.60
C ALA A 156 -20.08 18.36 18.00
N GLU A 157 -20.74 19.49 18.22
CA GLU A 157 -22.00 19.85 17.56
C GLU A 157 -21.86 19.95 16.03
N SER A 158 -20.64 20.24 15.55
CA SER A 158 -20.27 20.24 14.13
C SER A 158 -19.74 18.88 13.63
N GLY A 159 -19.80 17.82 14.45
CA GLY A 159 -19.27 16.48 14.15
C GLY A 159 -17.74 16.34 14.27
N ILE A 160 -17.04 17.36 14.76
CA ILE A 160 -15.59 17.34 14.97
C ILE A 160 -15.32 16.73 16.36
N GLY A 161 -14.54 15.64 16.39
CA GLY A 161 -14.21 14.93 17.64
C GLY A 161 -15.10 13.72 17.93
N GLU A 162 -16.13 13.48 17.12
CA GLU A 162 -16.93 12.26 17.19
C GLU A 162 -16.07 11.03 16.83
N VAL A 163 -16.20 9.97 17.62
CA VAL A 163 -15.60 8.66 17.41
C VAL A 163 -16.72 7.63 17.40
N THR A 164 -16.81 6.85 16.32
CA THR A 164 -17.71 5.71 16.29
C THR A 164 -17.02 4.50 16.91
N VAL A 165 -17.67 3.90 17.91
CA VAL A 165 -17.26 2.63 18.51
C VAL A 165 -18.30 1.58 18.17
N ILE A 166 -17.88 0.46 17.61
CA ILE A 166 -18.76 -0.68 17.34
C ILE A 166 -18.58 -1.73 18.42
N GLU A 167 -19.64 -1.99 19.17
CA GLU A 167 -19.74 -3.16 20.04
C GLU A 167 -20.10 -4.37 19.17
N ALA A 168 -19.14 -5.25 18.93
CA ALA A 168 -19.29 -6.45 18.13
C ALA A 168 -19.36 -7.70 19.02
N ALA A 169 -20.57 -8.24 19.19
CA ALA A 169 -20.82 -9.47 19.93
C ALA A 169 -20.71 -10.70 19.00
N VAL A 170 -19.76 -11.59 19.28
CA VAL A 170 -19.48 -12.78 18.47
C VAL A 170 -19.58 -14.04 19.35
N PRO A 171 -20.44 -15.03 19.00
CA PRO A 171 -20.48 -16.30 19.70
C PRO A 171 -19.22 -17.13 19.42
N LEU A 172 -18.54 -17.59 20.47
CA LEU A 172 -17.28 -18.33 20.36
C LEU A 172 -17.44 -19.77 19.83
N ARG A 173 -18.68 -20.29 19.85
CA ARG A 173 -19.03 -21.63 19.33
C ARG A 173 -18.25 -22.76 20.00
N LEU A 174 -18.05 -22.62 21.29
CA LEU A 174 -17.49 -23.64 22.15
C LEU A 174 -18.60 -24.61 22.57
N ILE A 175 -18.34 -25.91 22.45
CA ILE A 175 -19.20 -27.00 22.94
C ILE A 175 -18.49 -27.73 24.07
N GLY A 176 -19.21 -28.15 25.09
CA GLY A 176 -18.65 -28.82 26.27
C GLY A 176 -19.27 -28.26 27.55
N GLU A 177 -18.92 -28.86 28.69
CA GLU A 177 -19.09 -28.19 29.98
C GLU A 177 -18.09 -27.05 30.02
N VAL A 178 -18.56 -25.88 29.60
CA VAL A 178 -17.86 -24.62 29.81
C VAL A 178 -18.02 -24.31 31.29
N SER A 179 -16.90 -24.26 32.00
CA SER A 179 -16.82 -23.77 33.37
C SER A 179 -17.52 -22.41 33.54
N THR A 180 -17.75 -22.01 34.80
CA THR A 180 -18.22 -20.64 35.10
C THR A 180 -17.32 -19.59 34.41
N ILE A 181 -17.88 -18.42 34.07
CA ILE A 181 -17.10 -17.40 33.32
C ILE A 181 -15.84 -17.00 34.12
N GLU A 182 -15.96 -17.05 35.44
CA GLU A 182 -14.92 -16.81 36.43
C GLU A 182 -13.72 -17.77 36.29
N GLU A 183 -13.93 -18.99 35.80
CA GLU A 183 -12.90 -20.01 35.62
C GLU A 183 -12.26 -20.00 34.21
N LEU A 184 -12.85 -19.28 33.23
CA LEU A 184 -12.44 -19.35 31.83
C LEU A 184 -11.09 -18.71 31.54
N ILE A 185 -10.65 -17.77 32.37
CA ILE A 185 -9.41 -17.03 32.18
C ILE A 185 -8.68 -17.08 33.51
N SER A 186 -7.41 -17.52 33.49
CA SER A 186 -6.51 -17.42 34.65
C SER A 186 -6.51 -15.99 35.20
N ASP A 187 -5.98 -15.76 36.40
CA ASP A 187 -5.85 -14.40 36.96
C ASP A 187 -5.05 -13.41 36.07
N ASP A 188 -4.51 -13.86 34.93
CA ASP A 188 -3.90 -13.03 33.91
C ASP A 188 -4.95 -12.17 33.19
N ALA A 189 -4.92 -10.86 33.48
CA ALA A 189 -5.76 -9.86 32.82
C ALA A 189 -5.42 -9.63 31.33
N TYR A 190 -4.42 -10.33 30.80
CA TYR A 190 -3.85 -10.12 29.48
C TYR A 190 -3.80 -11.41 28.67
N LEU A 191 -4.39 -11.39 27.47
CA LEU A 191 -4.42 -12.53 26.56
C LEU A 191 -3.48 -12.30 25.36
N GLU A 192 -2.48 -13.18 25.24
CA GLU A 192 -1.64 -13.34 24.04
C GLU A 192 -2.02 -14.60 23.27
N GLY A 193 -1.96 -14.54 21.93
CA GLY A 193 -2.21 -15.70 21.07
C GLY A 193 -2.24 -15.34 19.58
N ASN A 194 -2.59 -16.35 18.78
CA ASN A 194 -2.81 -16.21 17.34
C ASN A 194 -4.19 -16.78 16.98
N ALA A 195 -4.76 -16.28 15.89
CA ALA A 195 -5.96 -16.88 15.30
C ALA A 195 -5.65 -18.30 14.80
N ASP A 196 -6.69 -19.11 14.72
CA ASP A 196 -6.62 -20.42 14.06
C ASP A 196 -6.41 -20.22 12.55
N THR A 197 -5.23 -20.60 12.05
CA THR A 197 -4.80 -20.35 10.67
C THR A 197 -5.61 -21.14 9.64
N ASP A 198 -6.21 -22.26 10.04
CA ASP A 198 -6.96 -23.13 9.16
C ASP A 198 -8.46 -22.81 9.14
N LEU A 199 -8.88 -21.80 9.90
CA LEU A 199 -10.29 -21.56 10.14
C LEU A 199 -10.92 -20.74 9.02
N ASN A 200 -11.77 -21.40 8.24
CA ASN A 200 -12.65 -20.71 7.31
C ASN A 200 -13.73 -19.96 8.10
N ILE A 201 -13.57 -18.63 8.20
CA ILE A 201 -14.52 -17.72 8.86
C ILE A 201 -15.95 -17.86 8.32
N GLU A 202 -16.13 -18.29 7.07
CA GLU A 202 -17.46 -18.53 6.49
C GLU A 202 -18.17 -19.75 7.06
N LEU A 203 -17.41 -20.72 7.58
CA LEU A 203 -17.96 -21.91 8.21
C LEU A 203 -18.13 -21.72 9.73
N TRP A 204 -17.24 -20.94 10.37
CA TRP A 204 -17.23 -20.64 11.81
C TRP A 204 -17.64 -21.85 12.69
N PRO A 205 -16.92 -22.99 12.67
CA PRO A 205 -17.43 -24.26 13.19
C PRO A 205 -17.56 -24.28 14.73
N LEU A 206 -18.40 -25.18 15.25
CA LEU A 206 -18.44 -25.54 16.67
C LEU A 206 -17.23 -26.40 17.04
N VAL A 207 -16.56 -26.11 18.15
CA VAL A 207 -15.36 -26.86 18.61
C VAL A 207 -15.43 -27.10 20.11
N GLU A 208 -14.90 -28.24 20.54
CA GLU A 208 -14.84 -28.62 21.96
C GLU A 208 -14.06 -27.60 22.79
N TYR A 209 -14.55 -27.34 24.00
CA TYR A 209 -13.93 -26.41 24.92
C TYR A 209 -12.67 -27.00 25.54
N ASP A 210 -11.58 -26.27 25.40
CA ASP A 210 -10.39 -26.35 26.25
C ASP A 210 -9.78 -24.93 26.37
N PRO A 211 -8.97 -24.65 27.41
CA PRO A 211 -8.42 -23.32 27.65
C PRO A 211 -7.57 -22.74 26.49
N ASP A 212 -6.82 -23.57 25.76
CA ASP A 212 -6.00 -23.11 24.63
C ASP A 212 -6.87 -22.80 23.41
N THR A 213 -7.92 -23.59 23.21
CA THR A 213 -8.92 -23.35 22.18
C THR A 213 -9.71 -22.06 22.43
N LEU A 214 -10.02 -21.72 23.69
CA LEU A 214 -10.66 -20.43 24.01
C LEU A 214 -9.83 -19.24 23.50
N LYS A 215 -8.52 -19.22 23.78
CA LYS A 215 -7.62 -18.14 23.33
C LYS A 215 -7.61 -18.02 21.81
N ARG A 216 -7.37 -19.12 21.09
CA ARG A 216 -7.41 -19.14 19.61
C ARG A 216 -8.76 -18.68 19.08
N ARG A 217 -9.85 -19.07 19.73
CA ARG A 217 -11.21 -18.69 19.36
C ARG A 217 -11.51 -17.22 19.55
N LEU A 218 -10.94 -16.55 20.56
CA LEU A 218 -11.06 -15.11 20.73
C LEU A 218 -10.39 -14.35 19.55
N TYR A 219 -9.19 -14.76 19.16
CA TYR A 219 -8.52 -14.17 17.98
C TYR A 219 -9.29 -14.41 16.69
N SER A 220 -9.83 -15.61 16.50
CA SER A 220 -10.67 -15.91 15.34
C SER A 220 -12.00 -15.13 15.40
N ALA A 221 -12.58 -14.90 16.59
CA ALA A 221 -13.82 -14.16 16.77
C ALA A 221 -13.63 -12.66 16.49
N LEU A 222 -12.47 -12.11 16.83
CA LEU A 222 -12.08 -10.77 16.42
C LEU A 222 -12.04 -10.64 14.89
N GLU A 223 -11.56 -11.65 14.17
CA GLU A 223 -11.58 -11.64 12.69
C GLU A 223 -13.00 -11.67 12.13
N VAL A 224 -13.93 -12.41 12.76
CA VAL A 224 -15.37 -12.35 12.42
C VAL A 224 -15.91 -10.94 12.63
N ALA A 225 -15.64 -10.34 13.80
CA ALA A 225 -16.08 -8.99 14.13
C ALA A 225 -15.55 -7.96 13.13
N LEU A 226 -14.25 -7.99 12.83
CA LEU A 226 -13.63 -7.10 11.84
C LEU A 226 -14.19 -7.31 10.43
N LYS A 227 -14.43 -8.56 10.01
CA LYS A 227 -15.07 -8.86 8.71
C LYS A 227 -16.45 -8.22 8.63
N ASP A 228 -17.28 -8.38 9.66
CA ASP A 228 -18.65 -7.86 9.67
C ASP A 228 -18.68 -6.32 9.76
N VAL A 229 -17.81 -5.71 10.57
CA VAL A 229 -17.64 -4.25 10.58
C VAL A 229 -17.22 -3.73 9.19
N ARG A 230 -16.23 -4.35 8.55
CA ARG A 230 -15.81 -3.99 7.18
C ARG A 230 -16.96 -4.12 6.18
N ASN A 231 -17.85 -5.09 6.34
CA ASN A 231 -19.03 -5.25 5.48
C ASN A 231 -20.04 -4.11 5.69
N VAL A 232 -20.25 -3.69 6.95
CA VAL A 232 -21.07 -2.50 7.28
C VAL A 232 -20.45 -1.24 6.68
N GLN A 233 -19.14 -1.04 6.85
CA GLN A 233 -18.40 0.06 6.24
C GLN A 233 -18.56 0.06 4.71
N LYS A 234 -18.30 -1.06 4.02
CA LYS A 234 -18.49 -1.16 2.56
C LYS A 234 -19.92 -0.84 2.12
N SER A 235 -20.91 -1.30 2.89
CA SER A 235 -22.33 -1.02 2.61
C SER A 235 -22.65 0.46 2.80
N TYR A 236 -22.12 1.08 3.86
CA TYR A 236 -22.20 2.51 4.10
C TYR A 236 -21.60 3.31 2.94
N TYR A 237 -20.39 2.95 2.47
CA TYR A 237 -19.78 3.55 1.28
C TYR A 237 -20.64 3.36 0.02
N ALA A 238 -21.20 2.16 -0.19
CA ALA A 238 -22.00 1.87 -1.38
C ALA A 238 -23.25 2.77 -1.47
N ILE A 239 -23.83 3.14 -0.33
CA ILE A 239 -25.01 4.01 -0.23
C ILE A 239 -24.62 5.49 -0.27
N THR A 240 -23.67 5.90 0.57
CA THR A 240 -23.36 7.32 0.82
C THR A 240 -22.31 7.88 -0.13
N ARG A 241 -21.46 7.02 -0.71
CA ARG A 241 -20.21 7.39 -1.41
C ARG A 241 -19.23 8.20 -0.57
N HIS A 242 -19.43 8.28 0.74
CA HIS A 242 -18.51 8.95 1.65
C HIS A 242 -17.24 8.10 1.76
N PRO A 243 -16.06 8.63 1.39
CA PRO A 243 -14.82 7.87 1.46
C PRO A 243 -14.59 7.43 2.90
N ILE A 244 -14.38 6.12 3.09
CA ILE A 244 -14.11 5.59 4.41
C ILE A 244 -12.95 4.60 4.40
N THR A 245 -12.23 4.54 5.50
CA THR A 245 -11.19 3.57 5.70
C THR A 245 -11.69 2.33 6.44
N LEU A 246 -11.45 1.17 5.84
CA LEU A 246 -11.80 -0.11 6.44
C LEU A 246 -10.99 -0.38 7.70
N VAL A 247 -11.66 -0.83 8.75
CA VAL A 247 -11.00 -1.22 10.00
C VAL A 247 -10.11 -2.45 9.77
N ASN A 248 -8.88 -2.43 10.28
CA ASN A 248 -7.93 -3.54 10.22
C ASN A 248 -7.24 -3.70 11.59
N LYS A 249 -6.70 -4.89 11.89
CA LYS A 249 -6.00 -5.15 13.16
C LYS A 249 -4.87 -4.16 13.41
N GLU A 250 -4.11 -3.84 12.36
CA GLU A 250 -2.97 -2.90 12.39
C GLU A 250 -3.37 -1.45 12.73
N ARG A 251 -4.67 -1.14 12.65
CA ARG A 251 -5.26 0.16 12.96
C ARG A 251 -6.02 0.17 14.30
N LEU A 252 -6.20 -0.98 14.93
CA LEU A 252 -6.76 -1.05 16.27
C LEU A 252 -5.72 -0.59 17.30
N PRO A 253 -6.15 -0.18 18.51
CA PRO A 253 -5.24 0.01 19.63
C PRO A 253 -4.46 -1.27 19.97
N HIS A 254 -3.36 -1.15 20.74
CA HIS A 254 -2.56 -2.30 21.15
C HIS A 254 -3.34 -3.34 21.96
N GLY A 255 -4.04 -2.86 22.98
CA GLY A 255 -4.95 -3.64 23.81
C GLY A 255 -6.40 -3.32 23.45
N LEU A 256 -7.20 -4.35 23.26
CA LEU A 256 -8.64 -4.24 23.03
C LEU A 256 -9.38 -4.85 24.23
N PRO A 257 -10.22 -4.09 24.93
CA PRO A 257 -11.05 -4.66 25.99
C PRO A 257 -12.17 -5.50 25.38
N ILE A 258 -12.39 -6.66 26.00
CA ILE A 258 -13.38 -7.64 25.57
C ILE A 258 -14.22 -8.01 26.78
N THR A 259 -15.53 -8.05 26.58
CA THR A 259 -16.46 -8.56 27.58
C THR A 259 -16.88 -9.97 27.19
N LEU A 260 -16.58 -10.93 28.05
CA LEU A 260 -17.05 -12.31 27.97
C LEU A 260 -18.29 -12.49 28.82
N ARG A 261 -19.31 -13.11 28.22
CA ARG A 261 -20.58 -13.42 28.87
C ARG A 261 -21.20 -14.65 28.28
N GLN A 262 -22.05 -15.35 29.03
CA GLN A 262 -22.94 -16.35 28.45
C GLN A 262 -24.13 -15.63 27.81
N LEU A 263 -24.70 -16.22 26.75
CA LEU A 263 -25.81 -15.61 26.03
C LEU A 263 -27.02 -15.33 26.94
N ARG A 264 -27.31 -16.23 27.89
CA ARG A 264 -28.38 -16.05 28.89
C ARG A 264 -28.18 -14.88 29.85
N ASP A 265 -26.93 -14.42 30.00
CA ASP A 265 -26.56 -13.35 30.92
C ASP A 265 -26.40 -12.00 30.21
N VAL A 266 -26.77 -11.90 28.93
CA VAL A 266 -26.85 -10.63 28.21
C VAL A 266 -27.82 -9.68 28.93
N GLY A 267 -27.33 -8.50 29.29
CA GLY A 267 -28.07 -7.51 30.08
C GLY A 267 -27.88 -7.63 31.60
N VAL A 268 -27.03 -8.55 32.08
CA VAL A 268 -26.71 -8.71 33.51
C VAL A 268 -25.22 -8.40 33.73
N PRO A 269 -24.84 -7.15 34.09
CA PRO A 269 -23.44 -6.72 34.19
C PRO A 269 -22.58 -7.56 35.12
N ASP A 270 -23.14 -7.95 36.28
CA ASP A 270 -22.45 -8.71 37.34
C ASP A 270 -22.02 -10.12 36.91
N ARG A 271 -22.49 -10.59 35.76
CA ARG A 271 -22.19 -11.94 35.20
C ARG A 271 -21.34 -11.86 33.94
N THR A 272 -20.51 -10.84 33.87
CA THR A 272 -19.59 -10.65 32.75
C THR A 272 -18.16 -10.57 33.24
N ARG A 273 -17.22 -10.99 32.40
CA ARG A 273 -15.79 -10.87 32.67
C ARG A 273 -15.15 -10.00 31.61
N GLN A 274 -14.43 -8.98 32.06
CA GLN A 274 -13.68 -8.10 31.19
C GLN A 274 -12.23 -8.54 31.15
N VAL A 275 -11.67 -8.59 29.94
CA VAL A 275 -10.26 -8.89 29.70
C VAL A 275 -9.68 -7.99 28.63
N VAL A 276 -8.37 -7.77 28.68
CA VAL A 276 -7.66 -7.03 27.63
C VAL A 276 -6.94 -8.03 26.74
N MET A 277 -7.18 -7.91 25.44
CA MET A 277 -6.55 -8.75 24.42
C MET A 277 -5.55 -7.93 23.63
N GLU A 278 -4.36 -8.48 23.42
CA GLU A 278 -3.38 -7.90 22.49
C GLU A 278 -3.86 -8.12 21.05
N VAL A 279 -4.21 -7.03 20.34
CA VAL A 279 -4.73 -7.13 18.97
C VAL A 279 -3.79 -6.55 17.93
N ASN A 280 -2.98 -5.56 18.30
CA ASN A 280 -2.08 -4.88 17.39
C ASN A 280 -0.66 -4.86 17.96
N ARG A 281 0.28 -5.47 17.25
CA ARG A 281 1.72 -5.44 17.59
C ARG A 281 2.48 -4.33 16.88
N ASN A 282 1.79 -3.53 16.08
CA ASN A 282 2.38 -2.41 15.36
C ASN A 282 2.68 -1.25 16.31
N LEU A 283 3.80 -1.34 17.03
CA LEU A 283 4.29 -0.29 17.93
C LEU A 283 5.02 0.82 17.17
N TRP A 284 4.93 0.92 15.83
CA TRP A 284 5.75 1.86 15.05
C TRP A 284 5.51 3.33 15.42
N SER A 285 4.32 3.69 15.89
CA SER A 285 4.01 5.05 16.39
C SER A 285 4.62 5.33 17.77
N LEU A 286 4.84 4.30 18.59
CA LEU A 286 5.38 4.40 19.94
C LEU A 286 6.90 4.18 19.99
N MET A 287 7.44 3.46 19.01
CA MET A 287 8.87 3.22 18.91
C MET A 287 9.57 4.40 18.26
N ARG A 288 10.57 4.93 18.96
CA ARG A 288 11.51 5.89 18.36
C ARG A 288 12.32 5.16 17.28
N PRO A 289 12.33 5.66 16.02
CA PRO A 289 13.20 5.10 14.99
C PRO A 289 14.67 5.13 15.42
N ARG A 290 15.46 4.17 14.95
CA ARG A 290 16.90 4.13 15.21
C ARG A 290 17.53 5.46 14.77
N THR A 291 18.33 6.05 15.66
CA THR A 291 19.08 7.26 15.32
C THR A 291 20.10 6.94 14.23
N LEU A 292 20.12 7.75 13.17
CA LEU A 292 21.05 7.58 12.06
C LEU A 292 22.48 7.91 12.51
N SER A 293 23.46 7.13 12.04
CA SER A 293 24.87 7.45 12.22
C SER A 293 25.27 8.70 11.42
N GLN A 294 26.37 9.35 11.77
CA GLN A 294 26.88 10.50 10.99
C GLN A 294 27.20 10.16 9.53
N GLU A 295 27.55 8.90 9.22
CA GLU A 295 27.69 8.43 7.84
C GLU A 295 26.32 8.36 7.15
N GLN A 296 25.33 7.76 7.80
CA GLN A 296 23.96 7.67 7.28
C GLN A 296 23.31 9.04 7.09
N ILE A 297 23.55 10.00 7.98
CA ILE A 297 23.06 11.39 7.82
C ILE A 297 23.70 12.04 6.58
N ARG A 298 25.01 11.88 6.38
CA ARG A 298 25.69 12.41 5.19
C ARG A 298 25.16 11.77 3.91
N ASP A 299 24.93 10.46 3.93
CA ASP A 299 24.35 9.74 2.79
C ASP A 299 22.90 10.19 2.55
N MET A 300 22.09 10.34 3.59
CA MET A 300 20.73 10.87 3.50
C MET A 300 20.70 12.28 2.89
N VAL A 301 21.58 13.19 3.31
CA VAL A 301 21.68 14.55 2.76
C VAL A 301 22.06 14.51 1.28
N ARG A 302 22.99 13.63 0.87
CA ARG A 302 23.35 13.42 -0.54
C ARG A 302 22.19 12.87 -1.35
N MET A 303 21.46 11.90 -0.80
CA MET A 303 20.32 11.28 -1.44
C MET A 303 19.14 12.25 -1.56
N ARG A 304 18.92 13.12 -0.58
CA ARG A 304 17.80 14.08 -0.56
C ARG A 304 17.71 14.93 -1.83
N GLY A 305 18.84 15.43 -2.32
CA GLY A 305 18.88 16.22 -3.56
C GLY A 305 18.61 15.41 -4.83
N ARG A 306 18.57 14.07 -4.71
CA ARG A 306 18.41 13.11 -5.81
C ARG A 306 17.12 12.32 -5.71
N VAL A 307 16.34 12.38 -4.63
CA VAL A 307 15.16 11.49 -4.46
C VAL A 307 14.20 11.60 -5.66
N ASP A 308 13.92 12.82 -6.12
CA ASP A 308 12.94 13.01 -7.21
C ASP A 308 13.50 12.70 -8.61
N ARG A 309 14.82 12.60 -8.77
CA ARG A 309 15.50 12.47 -10.09
C ARG A 309 16.41 11.25 -10.22
N GLY A 310 16.72 10.62 -9.10
CA GLY A 310 17.72 9.58 -8.99
C GLY A 310 17.23 8.29 -9.64
N THR A 311 18.17 7.54 -10.19
CA THR A 311 17.86 6.22 -10.74
C THR A 311 17.31 5.32 -9.63
N PHE A 312 16.25 4.56 -9.94
CA PHE A 312 15.56 3.64 -9.05
C PHE A 312 14.77 4.28 -7.89
N SER A 313 14.58 5.60 -7.88
CA SER A 313 13.81 6.26 -6.81
C SER A 313 12.35 5.83 -6.79
N SER A 314 11.71 5.71 -7.96
CA SER A 314 10.33 5.25 -8.08
C SER A 314 10.13 3.85 -7.46
N HIS A 315 11.09 2.94 -7.68
CA HIS A 315 11.07 1.60 -7.06
C HIS A 315 11.07 1.70 -5.54
N LEU A 316 11.97 2.51 -4.97
CA LEU A 316 12.11 2.68 -3.52
C LEU A 316 10.89 3.35 -2.88
N ASP A 317 10.31 4.36 -3.53
CA ASP A 317 9.11 5.04 -3.04
C ASP A 317 7.91 4.11 -3.04
N LEU A 318 7.68 3.38 -4.13
CA LEU A 318 6.61 2.39 -4.19
C LEU A 318 6.83 1.25 -3.19
N TYR A 319 8.07 0.82 -2.97
CA TYR A 319 8.39 -0.17 -1.95
C TYR A 319 8.06 0.35 -0.54
N ARG A 320 8.42 1.60 -0.24
CA ARG A 320 8.10 2.25 1.04
C ARG A 320 6.59 2.35 1.23
N GLU A 321 5.84 2.78 0.21
CA GLU A 321 4.37 2.84 0.27
C GLU A 321 3.75 1.45 0.50
N ALA A 322 4.31 0.40 -0.10
CA ALA A 322 3.88 -0.96 0.15
C ALA A 322 4.09 -1.40 1.62
N ASP A 323 5.27 -1.12 2.19
CA ASP A 323 5.58 -1.41 3.59
C ASP A 323 4.65 -0.63 4.54
N VAL A 324 4.35 0.63 4.23
CA VAL A 324 3.38 1.44 5.00
C VAL A 324 1.97 0.85 4.89
N ALA A 325 1.51 0.53 3.69
CA ALA A 325 0.19 -0.04 3.45
C ALA A 325 0.01 -1.36 4.22
N LEU A 326 0.98 -2.28 4.16
CA LEU A 326 0.85 -3.54 4.89
C LEU A 326 1.02 -3.35 6.40
N TYR A 327 2.17 -2.84 6.84
CA TYR A 327 2.56 -2.92 8.25
C TYR A 327 1.96 -1.83 9.12
N ARG A 328 1.59 -0.68 8.54
CA ARG A 328 0.97 0.41 9.31
C ARG A 328 -0.55 0.45 9.16
N GLN A 329 -1.06 0.04 8.00
CA GLN A 329 -2.47 0.20 7.67
C GLN A 329 -3.23 -1.11 7.57
N GLY A 330 -2.55 -2.26 7.52
CA GLY A 330 -3.18 -3.58 7.35
C GLY A 330 -3.80 -3.78 5.97
N ASP A 331 -3.47 -2.94 4.99
CA ASP A 331 -4.02 -3.02 3.64
C ASP A 331 -3.15 -3.95 2.77
N THR A 332 -3.50 -5.24 2.81
CA THR A 332 -2.84 -6.28 2.02
C THR A 332 -2.95 -6.04 0.52
N ARG A 333 -4.06 -5.46 0.06
CA ARG A 333 -4.31 -5.21 -1.36
C ARG A 333 -3.39 -4.12 -1.87
N SER A 334 -3.39 -2.95 -1.21
CA SER A 334 -2.53 -1.84 -1.58
C SER A 334 -1.05 -2.22 -1.43
N GLY A 335 -0.68 -2.95 -0.37
CA GLY A 335 0.69 -3.46 -0.18
C GLY A 335 1.18 -4.29 -1.38
N VAL A 336 0.40 -5.30 -1.81
CA VAL A 336 0.77 -6.13 -2.97
C VAL A 336 0.81 -5.32 -4.27
N LEU A 337 -0.16 -4.41 -4.49
CA LEU A 337 -0.15 -3.57 -5.68
C LEU A 337 1.09 -2.67 -5.75
N PHE A 338 1.46 -2.04 -4.64
CA PHE A 338 2.65 -1.18 -4.59
C PHE A 338 3.95 -1.97 -4.72
N TRP A 339 4.08 -3.16 -4.13
CA TRP A 339 5.23 -4.03 -4.43
C TRP A 339 5.25 -4.48 -5.89
N ALA A 340 4.09 -4.79 -6.50
CA ALA A 340 4.05 -5.12 -7.91
C ALA A 340 4.57 -3.95 -8.76
N LEU A 341 4.02 -2.74 -8.58
CA LEU A 341 4.48 -1.53 -9.26
C LEU A 341 5.95 -1.23 -9.00
N SER A 342 6.42 -1.45 -7.77
CA SER A 342 7.82 -1.32 -7.38
C SER A 342 8.72 -2.29 -8.17
N ALA A 343 8.29 -3.54 -8.39
CA ALA A 343 9.03 -4.50 -9.20
C ALA A 343 9.00 -4.14 -10.70
N GLU A 344 7.87 -3.66 -11.22
CA GLU A 344 7.78 -3.17 -12.61
C GLU A 344 8.73 -1.99 -12.82
N SER A 345 8.71 -1.02 -11.92
CA SER A 345 9.61 0.13 -11.93
C SER A 345 11.08 -0.28 -11.82
N LEU A 346 11.43 -1.21 -10.93
CA LEU A 346 12.80 -1.73 -10.80
C LEU A 346 13.31 -2.30 -12.12
N LEU A 347 12.53 -3.18 -12.74
CA LEU A 347 12.90 -3.85 -13.96
C LEU A 347 12.97 -2.85 -15.13
N ASP A 348 11.95 -2.03 -15.34
CA ASP A 348 11.95 -1.06 -16.43
C ASP A 348 13.08 -0.04 -16.30
N GLU A 349 13.31 0.53 -15.11
CA GLU A 349 14.42 1.45 -14.89
C GLU A 349 15.78 0.78 -15.03
N LEU A 350 15.91 -0.50 -14.61
CA LEU A 350 17.13 -1.27 -14.84
C LEU A 350 17.41 -1.40 -16.33
N LEU A 351 16.41 -1.80 -17.12
CA LEU A 351 16.58 -1.96 -18.56
C LEU A 351 16.92 -0.64 -19.25
N PHE A 352 16.26 0.46 -18.87
CA PHE A 352 16.59 1.79 -19.35
C PHE A 352 18.04 2.17 -19.03
N HIS A 353 18.49 1.93 -17.80
CA HIS A 353 19.84 2.28 -17.41
C HIS A 353 20.90 1.40 -18.10
N LEU A 354 20.57 0.14 -18.40
CA LEU A 354 21.41 -0.72 -19.25
C LEU A 354 21.48 -0.19 -20.69
N TYR A 355 20.37 0.20 -21.30
CA TYR A 355 20.38 0.81 -22.65
C TYR A 355 21.20 2.10 -22.68
N TRP A 356 21.05 2.94 -21.66
CA TRP A 356 21.80 4.17 -21.52
C TRP A 356 23.31 3.90 -21.40
N GLU A 357 23.71 2.96 -20.57
CA GLU A 357 25.14 2.59 -20.41
C GLU A 357 25.70 1.84 -21.63
N GLU A 358 24.83 1.21 -22.45
CA GLU A 358 25.15 0.68 -23.78
C GLU A 358 25.27 1.78 -24.86
N LYS A 359 25.10 3.06 -24.49
CA LYS A 359 25.14 4.21 -25.39
C LYS A 359 24.04 4.16 -26.46
N MET A 360 22.89 3.57 -26.13
CA MET A 360 21.72 3.56 -26.99
C MET A 360 21.06 4.95 -26.98
N THR A 361 20.75 5.50 -28.16
CA THR A 361 20.03 6.78 -28.23
C THR A 361 18.58 6.59 -27.74
N PRO A 362 17.94 7.63 -27.19
CA PRO A 362 16.52 7.62 -26.85
C PRO A 362 15.60 7.08 -27.96
N GLU A 363 15.85 7.42 -29.23
CA GLU A 363 15.06 6.95 -30.38
C GLU A 363 15.23 5.45 -30.58
N THR A 364 16.48 4.97 -30.61
CA THR A 364 16.76 3.54 -30.79
C THR A 364 16.16 2.73 -29.65
N ALA A 365 16.22 3.25 -28.42
CA ALA A 365 15.62 2.61 -27.26
C ALA A 365 14.08 2.62 -27.31
N ALA A 366 13.47 3.72 -27.76
CA ALA A 366 12.02 3.81 -27.98
C ALA A 366 11.54 2.83 -29.03
N ASP A 367 12.22 2.73 -30.18
CA ASP A 367 11.88 1.81 -31.27
C ASP A 367 12.04 0.33 -30.87
N ARG A 368 13.02 0.03 -30.02
CA ARG A 368 13.24 -1.33 -29.50
C ARG A 368 12.36 -1.69 -28.31
N TRP A 369 11.60 -0.75 -27.77
CA TRP A 369 10.82 -1.00 -26.56
C TRP A 369 9.69 -2.00 -26.81
N ILE A 370 9.77 -3.15 -26.15
CA ILE A 370 8.74 -4.20 -26.24
C ILE A 370 7.65 -3.93 -25.19
N ASN A 371 6.39 -3.87 -25.63
CA ASN A 371 5.25 -3.77 -24.72
C ASN A 371 5.03 -5.09 -23.94
N GLY A 372 4.67 -4.97 -22.66
CA GLY A 372 4.53 -6.10 -21.74
C GLY A 372 5.81 -6.44 -20.98
N LEU A 373 5.75 -6.35 -19.65
CA LEU A 373 6.91 -6.56 -18.78
C LEU A 373 7.46 -7.99 -18.86
N GLU A 374 6.60 -9.00 -18.81
CA GLU A 374 7.02 -10.41 -18.90
C GLU A 374 7.81 -10.70 -20.19
N THR A 375 7.39 -10.13 -21.32
CA THR A 375 8.10 -10.29 -22.60
C THR A 375 9.47 -9.63 -22.55
N ARG A 376 9.59 -8.44 -21.95
CA ARG A 376 10.90 -7.79 -21.73
C ARG A 376 11.80 -8.64 -20.83
N VAL A 377 11.29 -9.14 -19.71
CA VAL A 377 12.02 -10.01 -18.77
C VAL A 377 12.64 -11.21 -19.49
N LYS A 378 11.87 -11.87 -20.37
CA LYS A 378 12.32 -13.04 -21.14
C LYS A 378 13.33 -12.72 -22.25
N ARG A 379 13.25 -11.54 -22.86
CA ARG A 379 14.03 -11.22 -24.09
C ARG A 379 15.25 -10.33 -23.87
N GLU A 380 15.17 -9.38 -22.94
CA GLU A 380 16.12 -8.26 -22.89
C GLU A 380 17.24 -8.44 -21.87
N TYR A 381 17.00 -9.18 -20.78
CA TYR A 381 17.92 -9.20 -19.65
C TYR A 381 18.97 -10.30 -19.74
N ALA A 382 18.62 -11.49 -20.25
CA ALA A 382 19.53 -12.63 -20.28
C ALA A 382 20.81 -12.34 -21.11
N SER A 383 20.67 -11.67 -22.24
CA SER A 383 21.81 -11.29 -23.11
C SER A 383 22.71 -10.21 -22.49
N ARG A 384 22.20 -9.45 -21.52
CA ARG A 384 22.92 -8.34 -20.86
C ARG A 384 23.55 -8.76 -19.55
N LEU A 385 22.72 -9.32 -18.67
CA LEU A 385 23.06 -9.64 -17.29
C LEU A 385 23.45 -11.11 -17.12
N GLY A 386 23.23 -11.96 -18.12
CA GLY A 386 23.40 -13.41 -18.04
C GLY A 386 22.45 -14.08 -17.04
N GLY A 387 22.63 -15.39 -16.83
CA GLY A 387 21.80 -16.18 -15.92
C GLY A 387 20.49 -16.65 -16.55
N SER A 388 19.69 -17.42 -15.81
CA SER A 388 18.38 -17.89 -16.26
C SER A 388 17.33 -16.82 -15.99
N TRP A 389 16.62 -16.39 -17.05
CA TRP A 389 15.50 -15.45 -16.99
C TRP A 389 14.15 -16.12 -17.24
N ASP A 390 14.06 -17.40 -16.87
CA ASP A 390 12.87 -18.22 -17.02
C ASP A 390 11.92 -18.06 -15.83
N LEU A 391 10.65 -17.76 -16.13
CA LEU A 391 9.59 -17.60 -15.13
C LEU A 391 9.00 -18.93 -14.66
N THR A 392 9.34 -20.04 -15.30
CA THR A 392 8.81 -21.37 -15.00
C THR A 392 9.74 -22.19 -14.12
N THR A 393 11.03 -21.85 -14.09
CA THR A 393 12.05 -22.53 -13.28
C THR A 393 12.06 -22.00 -11.85
N ASN A 394 12.18 -22.89 -10.86
CA ASN A 394 12.31 -22.52 -9.45
C ASN A 394 13.43 -21.47 -9.25
N GLY A 395 13.07 -20.32 -8.69
CA GLY A 395 14.00 -19.24 -8.44
C GLY A 395 13.30 -17.89 -8.22
N PRO A 396 14.07 -16.81 -8.04
CA PRO A 396 13.53 -15.48 -7.73
C PRO A 396 12.54 -14.95 -8.76
N LEU A 397 12.73 -15.28 -10.05
CA LEU A 397 11.84 -14.84 -11.12
C LEU A 397 10.49 -15.57 -11.12
N MET A 398 10.47 -16.89 -10.90
CA MET A 398 9.21 -17.63 -10.72
C MET A 398 8.49 -17.17 -9.46
N GLN A 399 9.22 -16.93 -8.36
CA GLN A 399 8.65 -16.42 -7.11
C GLN A 399 8.02 -15.04 -7.31
N TRP A 400 8.69 -14.13 -8.02
CA TRP A 400 8.13 -12.84 -8.40
C TRP A 400 6.88 -13.00 -9.28
N ASN A 401 6.94 -13.85 -10.31
CA ASN A 401 5.81 -14.04 -11.22
C ASN A 401 4.56 -14.54 -10.47
N LYS A 402 4.69 -15.62 -9.68
CA LYS A 402 3.58 -16.21 -8.94
C LYS A 402 3.13 -15.36 -7.74
N GLY A 403 4.09 -14.87 -6.95
CA GLY A 403 3.85 -14.19 -5.68
C GLY A 403 3.49 -12.72 -5.82
N VAL A 404 3.83 -12.08 -6.95
CA VAL A 404 3.60 -10.65 -7.17
C VAL A 404 2.75 -10.42 -8.41
N ALA A 405 3.20 -10.83 -9.59
CA ALA A 405 2.52 -10.50 -10.85
C ALA A 405 1.14 -11.17 -10.98
N GLU A 406 1.02 -12.46 -10.69
CA GLU A 406 -0.26 -13.18 -10.72
C GLU A 406 -1.22 -12.70 -9.62
N VAL A 407 -0.71 -12.39 -8.42
CA VAL A 407 -1.54 -11.85 -7.33
C VAL A 407 -2.07 -10.46 -7.70
N ARG A 408 -1.21 -9.58 -8.25
CA ARG A 408 -1.61 -8.28 -8.79
C ARG A 408 -2.70 -8.43 -9.85
N HIS A 409 -2.54 -9.37 -10.77
CA HIS A 409 -3.55 -9.65 -11.80
C HIS A 409 -4.90 -10.00 -11.17
N ARG A 410 -4.94 -10.90 -10.19
CA ARG A 410 -6.18 -11.25 -9.47
C ARG A 410 -6.77 -10.06 -8.73
N ILE A 411 -5.95 -9.21 -8.11
CA ILE A 411 -6.42 -7.99 -7.42
C ILE A 411 -7.11 -7.05 -8.42
N VAL A 412 -6.41 -6.69 -9.50
CA VAL A 412 -6.87 -5.68 -10.45
C VAL A 412 -8.08 -6.16 -11.25
N HIS A 413 -8.07 -7.42 -11.70
CA HIS A 413 -9.09 -7.92 -12.61
C HIS A 413 -10.23 -8.69 -11.93
N ALA A 414 -9.99 -9.32 -10.78
CA ALA A 414 -11.00 -10.09 -10.05
C ALA A 414 -11.44 -9.44 -8.73
N GLY A 415 -10.92 -8.26 -8.39
CA GLY A 415 -11.22 -7.59 -7.12
C GLY A 415 -10.71 -8.34 -5.89
N TYR A 416 -9.78 -9.28 -6.08
CA TYR A 416 -9.26 -10.16 -5.03
C TYR A 416 -8.68 -9.37 -3.85
N VAL A 417 -8.84 -9.91 -2.63
CA VAL A 417 -8.20 -9.40 -1.41
C VAL A 417 -7.16 -10.44 -0.98
N PRO A 418 -5.86 -10.14 -1.10
CA PRO A 418 -4.81 -11.06 -0.68
C PRO A 418 -4.88 -11.33 0.81
N THR A 419 -4.54 -12.55 1.21
CA THR A 419 -4.28 -12.84 2.62
C THR A 419 -3.02 -12.14 3.10
N LEU A 420 -2.85 -11.99 4.42
CA LEU A 420 -1.62 -11.46 4.99
C LEU A 420 -0.39 -12.29 4.56
N GLN A 421 -0.53 -13.62 4.49
CA GLN A 421 0.53 -14.52 4.06
C GLN A 421 0.89 -14.29 2.58
N GLU A 422 -0.09 -14.13 1.69
CA GLU A 422 0.17 -13.80 0.29
C GLU A 422 0.87 -12.44 0.15
N ALA A 423 0.45 -11.43 0.93
CA ALA A 423 1.10 -10.13 0.92
C ALA A 423 2.55 -10.18 1.42
N GLN A 424 2.82 -10.89 2.51
CA GLN A 424 4.18 -11.13 2.98
C GLN A 424 5.02 -11.94 1.99
N GLY A 425 4.39 -12.91 1.30
CA GLY A 425 4.99 -13.66 0.21
C GLY A 425 5.40 -12.77 -0.96
N ALA A 426 4.54 -11.80 -1.33
CA ALA A 426 4.84 -10.82 -2.36
C ALA A 426 6.06 -9.95 -1.99
N ARG A 427 6.13 -9.48 -0.73
CA ARG A 427 7.29 -8.75 -0.20
C ARG A 427 8.58 -9.56 -0.28
N HIS A 428 8.52 -10.83 0.12
CA HIS A 428 9.67 -11.71 0.04
C HIS A 428 10.13 -11.89 -1.41
N ALA A 429 9.18 -12.14 -2.33
CA ALA A 429 9.47 -12.34 -3.73
C ALA A 429 10.12 -11.11 -4.40
N ILE A 430 9.68 -9.88 -4.09
CA ILE A 430 10.36 -8.67 -4.61
C ILE A 430 11.76 -8.49 -4.03
N ASN A 431 11.98 -8.83 -2.76
CA ASN A 431 13.32 -8.79 -2.17
C ASN A 431 14.26 -9.78 -2.86
N SER A 432 13.79 -11.02 -3.07
CA SER A 432 14.53 -12.04 -3.81
C SER A 432 14.83 -11.62 -5.24
N LEU A 433 13.89 -10.93 -5.91
CA LEU A 433 14.11 -10.36 -7.24
C LEU A 433 15.20 -9.28 -7.22
N CYS A 434 15.13 -8.35 -6.27
CA CYS A 434 16.12 -7.29 -6.11
C CYS A 434 17.52 -7.86 -5.85
N ASP A 435 17.62 -8.84 -4.95
CA ASP A 435 18.87 -9.54 -4.64
C ASP A 435 19.41 -10.29 -5.86
N PHE A 436 18.54 -10.97 -6.62
CA PHE A 436 18.91 -11.64 -7.86
C PHE A 436 19.53 -10.66 -8.86
N VAL A 437 18.84 -9.55 -9.14
CA VAL A 437 19.32 -8.50 -10.04
C VAL A 437 20.66 -7.93 -9.57
N CYS A 438 20.76 -7.57 -8.28
CA CYS A 438 22.00 -7.06 -7.71
C CYS A 438 23.14 -8.05 -7.87
N ASN A 439 22.90 -9.33 -7.58
CA ASN A 439 23.91 -10.38 -7.73
C ASN A 439 24.35 -10.53 -9.19
N ARG A 440 23.44 -10.46 -10.15
CA ARG A 440 23.77 -10.47 -11.59
C ARG A 440 24.66 -9.28 -11.97
N LEU A 441 24.30 -8.07 -11.55
CA LEU A 441 25.07 -6.85 -11.80
C LEU A 441 26.49 -6.91 -11.21
N THR A 442 26.66 -7.62 -10.09
CA THR A 442 27.97 -7.77 -9.44
C THR A 442 28.84 -8.91 -9.98
N THR A 443 28.38 -9.67 -10.97
CA THR A 443 29.26 -10.64 -11.64
C THR A 443 30.37 -9.91 -12.40
N SER A 444 31.59 -10.46 -12.43
CA SER A 444 32.77 -9.76 -12.97
C SER A 444 32.59 -9.24 -14.40
N SER A 445 31.95 -10.03 -15.28
CA SER A 445 31.68 -9.63 -16.67
C SER A 445 30.65 -8.50 -16.75
N THR A 446 29.54 -8.62 -16.01
CA THR A 446 28.45 -7.64 -15.99
C THR A 446 28.91 -6.34 -15.34
N LEU A 447 29.64 -6.41 -14.23
CA LEU A 447 30.17 -5.25 -13.52
C LEU A 447 31.20 -4.48 -14.35
N ALA A 448 31.98 -5.17 -15.18
CA ALA A 448 32.92 -4.53 -16.10
C ALA A 448 32.20 -3.79 -17.24
N ARG A 449 31.02 -4.26 -17.65
CA ARG A 449 30.19 -3.70 -18.72
C ARG A 449 29.23 -2.60 -18.23
N TYR A 450 28.66 -2.76 -17.04
CA TYR A 450 27.65 -1.86 -16.45
C TYR A 450 28.03 -1.33 -15.06
N PRO A 451 29.22 -0.73 -14.89
CA PRO A 451 29.66 -0.25 -13.60
C PRO A 451 28.76 0.86 -13.02
N ARG A 452 28.20 1.75 -13.85
CA ARG A 452 27.32 2.84 -13.39
C ARG A 452 26.01 2.28 -12.89
N THR A 453 25.38 1.39 -13.67
CA THR A 453 24.15 0.69 -13.29
C THR A 453 24.33 -0.07 -11.97
N ALA A 454 25.44 -0.79 -11.81
CA ALA A 454 25.74 -1.52 -10.59
C ALA A 454 25.93 -0.59 -9.39
N ILE A 455 26.61 0.56 -9.56
CA ILE A 455 26.76 1.54 -8.48
C ILE A 455 25.41 2.16 -8.09
N SER A 456 24.60 2.55 -9.07
CA SER A 456 23.31 3.21 -8.84
C SER A 456 22.31 2.29 -8.13
N LEU A 457 22.19 1.02 -8.54
CA LEU A 457 21.23 0.09 -7.94
C LEU A 457 21.75 -0.58 -6.66
N VAL A 458 22.95 -1.16 -6.70
CA VAL A 458 23.48 -1.97 -5.58
C VAL A 458 23.98 -1.05 -4.45
N GLY A 459 24.42 0.16 -4.80
CA GLY A 459 24.98 1.11 -3.87
C GLY A 459 26.34 0.70 -3.33
N ARG A 460 27.05 1.66 -2.73
CA ARG A 460 28.38 1.43 -2.16
C ARG A 460 28.39 0.36 -1.06
N ALA A 461 27.36 0.35 -0.21
CA ALA A 461 27.25 -0.62 0.87
C ALA A 461 27.05 -2.05 0.33
N GLY A 462 26.17 -2.22 -0.66
CA GLY A 462 25.91 -3.52 -1.28
C GLY A 462 27.09 -4.06 -2.09
N LEU A 463 27.87 -3.19 -2.74
CA LEU A 463 29.10 -3.58 -3.44
C LEU A 463 30.20 -4.02 -2.46
N LYS A 464 30.31 -3.35 -1.30
CA LYS A 464 31.25 -3.72 -0.23
C LYS A 464 30.89 -5.06 0.41
N SER A 465 29.61 -5.26 0.76
CA SER A 465 29.17 -6.52 1.39
C SER A 465 29.35 -7.73 0.47
N ARG A 466 29.28 -7.52 -0.84
CA ARG A 466 29.56 -8.54 -1.87
C ARG A 466 31.05 -8.68 -2.21
N GLY A 467 31.94 -7.89 -1.61
CA GLY A 467 33.38 -7.97 -1.85
C GLY A 467 33.85 -7.49 -3.24
N VAL A 468 33.00 -6.79 -3.99
CA VAL A 468 33.28 -6.37 -5.38
C VAL A 468 33.56 -4.87 -5.52
N TYR A 469 33.62 -4.12 -4.41
CA TYR A 469 33.93 -2.69 -4.41
C TYR A 469 35.43 -2.40 -4.70
N SER A 470 35.79 -2.52 -5.97
CA SER A 470 37.17 -2.46 -6.46
C SER A 470 37.76 -1.04 -6.50
N ARG A 471 39.07 -0.94 -6.77
CA ARG A 471 39.75 0.35 -7.02
C ARG A 471 39.17 1.05 -8.25
N ARG A 472 38.90 0.32 -9.33
CA ARG A 472 38.32 0.86 -10.57
C ARG A 472 36.98 1.57 -10.33
N LEU A 473 36.08 0.99 -9.53
CA LEU A 473 34.80 1.63 -9.21
C LEU A 473 34.97 2.90 -8.35
N ARG A 474 35.99 2.92 -7.48
CA ARG A 474 36.33 4.12 -6.69
C ARG A 474 36.91 5.24 -7.54
N GLU A 475 37.69 4.89 -8.57
CA GLU A 475 38.23 5.85 -9.53
C GLU A 475 37.11 6.41 -10.40
N LEU A 476 36.20 5.56 -10.90
CA LEU A 476 35.02 5.99 -11.66
C LEU A 476 34.14 6.98 -10.89
N LEU A 477 33.90 6.73 -9.59
CA LEU A 477 33.13 7.65 -8.72
C LEU A 477 33.81 9.00 -8.45
N LYS A 478 35.12 9.11 -8.70
CA LYS A 478 35.92 10.32 -8.46
C LYS A 478 36.29 11.03 -9.75
N ASP A 479 35.95 10.45 -10.90
CA ASP A 479 36.28 10.99 -12.19
C ASP A 479 35.46 12.27 -12.41
N ALA A 480 36.16 13.38 -12.63
CA ALA A 480 35.52 14.68 -12.85
C ALA A 480 34.99 14.82 -14.29
N ASP A 481 35.46 13.98 -15.21
CA ASP A 481 35.00 13.98 -16.59
C ASP A 481 33.67 13.22 -16.77
N GLU A 482 33.28 12.39 -15.80
CA GLU A 482 31.99 11.69 -15.80
C GLU A 482 30.82 12.68 -15.68
N PRO A 483 29.74 12.48 -16.45
CA PRO A 483 28.56 13.32 -16.33
C PRO A 483 27.85 13.08 -14.99
N SER A 484 26.96 14.00 -14.60
CA SER A 484 26.01 13.73 -13.53
C SER A 484 25.09 12.60 -13.97
N TRP A 485 25.34 11.36 -13.49
CA TRP A 485 24.62 10.18 -13.97
C TRP A 485 23.12 10.30 -13.76
N ASP A 486 22.69 10.75 -12.58
CA ASP A 486 21.27 10.90 -12.25
C ASP A 486 20.59 11.92 -13.17
N ASP A 487 21.18 13.10 -13.38
CA ASP A 487 20.58 14.13 -14.23
C ASP A 487 20.59 13.75 -15.72
N THR A 488 21.70 13.18 -16.19
CA THR A 488 21.88 12.78 -17.60
C THR A 488 20.96 11.62 -17.95
N PHE A 489 20.88 10.61 -17.09
CA PHE A 489 19.93 9.51 -17.25
C PHE A 489 18.48 9.98 -17.15
N ALA A 490 18.16 10.91 -16.24
CA ALA A 490 16.81 11.46 -16.14
C ALA A 490 16.38 12.17 -17.44
N ARG A 491 17.25 12.99 -18.05
CA ARG A 491 16.99 13.62 -19.35
C ARG A 491 16.84 12.59 -20.47
N TRP A 492 17.73 11.59 -20.52
CA TRP A 492 17.63 10.48 -21.48
C TRP A 492 16.29 9.73 -21.37
N ARG A 493 15.88 9.39 -20.14
CA ARG A 493 14.63 8.69 -19.85
C ARG A 493 13.42 9.53 -20.25
N GLN A 494 13.45 10.85 -20.00
CA GLN A 494 12.40 11.77 -20.41
C GLN A 494 12.26 11.84 -21.94
N ALA A 495 13.37 12.02 -22.66
CA ALA A 495 13.38 11.98 -24.12
C ALA A 495 12.80 10.67 -24.66
N MET A 496 13.25 9.53 -24.13
CA MET A 496 12.76 8.20 -24.51
C MET A 496 11.26 8.05 -24.23
N SER A 497 10.78 8.53 -23.08
CA SER A 497 9.36 8.50 -22.72
C SER A 497 8.50 9.36 -23.65
N ARG A 498 8.98 10.54 -24.07
CA ARG A 498 8.28 11.40 -25.03
C ARG A 498 8.14 10.69 -26.37
N LEU A 499 9.25 10.17 -26.90
CA LEU A 499 9.28 9.44 -28.18
C LEU A 499 8.33 8.22 -28.18
N ARG A 500 8.28 7.46 -27.08
CA ARG A 500 7.32 6.36 -26.93
C ARG A 500 5.87 6.83 -26.91
N THR A 501 5.60 7.98 -26.30
CA THR A 501 4.24 8.55 -26.26
C THR A 501 3.80 8.96 -27.66
N GLU A 502 4.71 9.51 -28.47
CA GLU A 502 4.43 9.89 -29.86
C GLU A 502 4.19 8.72 -30.81
N GLN A 503 4.77 7.54 -30.53
CA GLN A 503 4.52 6.33 -31.32
C GLN A 503 3.07 5.83 -31.17
N VAL A 504 2.41 6.13 -30.03
CA VAL A 504 1.04 5.65 -29.72
C VAL A 504 0.00 6.77 -29.82
N GLY A 505 0.43 8.04 -29.71
CA GLY A 505 -0.44 9.20 -29.65
C GLY A 505 -0.14 10.25 -30.72
N GLN A 506 -0.46 11.51 -30.41
CA GLN A 506 -0.20 12.63 -31.29
C GLN A 506 1.26 13.07 -31.17
N ARG A 507 1.93 13.28 -32.31
CA ARG A 507 3.27 13.88 -32.37
C ARG A 507 3.24 15.29 -31.80
N ARG A 508 4.28 15.68 -31.06
CA ARG A 508 4.44 17.07 -30.61
C ARG A 508 4.55 17.98 -31.83
N GLN A 509 3.87 19.11 -31.77
CA GLN A 509 3.95 20.13 -32.81
C GLN A 509 4.84 21.26 -32.29
N PRO A 510 6.04 21.43 -32.86
CA PRO A 510 6.90 22.56 -32.52
C PRO A 510 6.28 23.85 -33.08
N ASP A 511 6.50 24.94 -32.36
CA ASP A 511 6.07 26.27 -32.79
C ASP A 511 7.29 27.17 -32.96
N ALA A 512 7.53 27.55 -34.21
CA ALA A 512 8.65 28.39 -34.59
C ALA A 512 8.56 29.80 -34.00
N GLU A 513 7.35 30.33 -33.82
CA GLU A 513 7.14 31.70 -33.33
C GLU A 513 7.56 31.83 -31.87
N ARG A 514 7.29 30.81 -31.04
CA ARG A 514 7.72 30.74 -29.62
C ARG A 514 9.14 30.21 -29.42
N SER A 515 9.81 29.77 -30.48
CA SER A 515 11.12 29.14 -30.37
C SER A 515 12.25 30.14 -30.12
N SER A 516 13.25 29.73 -29.34
CA SER A 516 14.45 30.52 -29.08
C SER A 516 15.54 30.22 -30.10
N LEU A 517 16.16 31.26 -30.66
CA LEU A 517 17.36 31.13 -31.49
C LEU A 517 18.58 30.91 -30.62
N LEU A 518 19.31 29.83 -30.89
CA LEU A 518 20.55 29.50 -30.21
C LEU A 518 21.71 29.56 -31.19
N ALA A 519 22.80 30.20 -30.76
CA ALA A 519 24.12 30.07 -31.37
C ALA A 519 24.90 29.01 -30.60
N VAL A 520 25.36 27.97 -31.28
CA VAL A 520 26.08 26.83 -30.69
C VAL A 520 27.53 26.88 -31.14
N PHE A 521 28.44 27.11 -30.20
CA PHE A 521 29.88 27.13 -30.42
C PHE A 521 30.42 25.71 -30.33
N HIS A 522 31.09 25.24 -31.38
CA HIS A 522 31.69 23.90 -31.43
C HIS A 522 33.20 23.92 -31.16
N PRO A 523 33.78 22.81 -30.66
CA PRO A 523 35.23 22.70 -30.43
C PRO A 523 36.10 22.90 -31.69
N ASP A 524 35.54 22.75 -32.88
CA ASP A 524 36.20 23.00 -34.17
C ASP A 524 36.27 24.50 -34.53
N GLY A 525 35.70 25.38 -33.71
CA GLY A 525 35.62 26.82 -33.95
C GLY A 525 34.48 27.24 -34.88
N ASN A 526 33.56 26.34 -35.23
CA ASN A 526 32.37 26.69 -36.00
C ASN A 526 31.21 27.10 -35.09
N ILE A 527 30.39 28.02 -35.59
CA ILE A 527 29.11 28.41 -34.95
C ILE A 527 27.98 27.77 -35.75
N LYS A 528 27.21 26.89 -35.12
CA LYS A 528 25.97 26.33 -35.67
C LYS A 528 24.77 27.05 -35.06
N TRP A 529 23.67 27.08 -35.80
CA TRP A 529 22.46 27.80 -35.39
C TRP A 529 21.29 26.83 -35.34
N CYS A 530 20.47 26.94 -34.31
CA CYS A 530 19.23 26.17 -34.21
C CYS A 530 18.11 27.00 -33.60
N LEU A 531 16.88 26.64 -33.93
CA LEU A 531 15.70 27.05 -33.18
C LEU A 531 15.38 25.97 -32.16
N HIS A 532 15.07 26.38 -30.94
CA HIS A 532 14.72 25.50 -29.84
C HIS A 532 13.34 25.86 -29.28
N ASP A 533 12.42 24.90 -29.35
CA ASP A 533 11.12 24.94 -28.68
C ASP A 533 11.22 24.20 -27.33
N TYR A 534 11.40 24.95 -26.25
CA TYR A 534 11.51 24.41 -24.89
C TYR A 534 10.24 23.69 -24.42
N GLU A 535 9.06 24.06 -24.94
CA GLU A 535 7.80 23.44 -24.55
C GLU A 535 7.65 22.08 -25.25
N ALA A 536 7.96 22.02 -26.54
CA ALA A 536 7.97 20.76 -27.29
C ALA A 536 9.19 19.89 -26.99
N ASN A 537 10.26 20.43 -26.38
CA ASN A 537 11.56 19.77 -26.21
C ASN A 537 12.14 19.33 -27.57
N LEU A 538 11.96 20.16 -28.59
CA LEU A 538 12.40 19.91 -29.96
C LEU A 538 13.29 21.05 -30.45
N ALA A 539 14.29 20.72 -31.26
CA ALA A 539 15.12 21.70 -31.94
C ALA A 539 15.29 21.36 -33.42
N THR A 540 15.55 22.38 -34.23
CA THR A 540 15.83 22.24 -35.67
C THR A 540 17.03 23.11 -36.06
N PRO A 541 17.98 22.59 -36.86
CA PRO A 541 19.11 23.37 -37.31
C PRO A 541 18.67 24.35 -38.41
N ILE A 542 19.22 25.56 -38.37
CA ILE A 542 18.89 26.61 -39.34
C ILE A 542 20.16 27.23 -39.92
N VAL A 543 20.02 27.83 -41.10
CA VAL A 543 21.03 28.74 -41.64
C VAL A 543 20.63 30.15 -41.23
N PHE A 544 21.46 30.81 -40.43
CA PHE A 544 21.16 32.13 -39.89
C PHE A 544 22.21 33.16 -40.33
N ASP A 545 21.73 34.26 -40.90
CA ASP A 545 22.58 35.39 -41.27
C ASP A 545 22.78 36.32 -40.07
N VAL A 546 23.98 36.24 -39.48
CA VAL A 546 24.40 37.04 -38.32
C VAL A 546 24.29 38.54 -38.56
N SER A 547 24.35 39.00 -39.81
CA SER A 547 24.22 40.42 -40.14
C SER A 547 22.85 41.00 -39.79
N LYS A 548 21.82 40.15 -39.65
CA LYS A 548 20.47 40.51 -39.22
C LYS A 548 20.37 40.86 -37.74
N LEU A 549 21.37 40.54 -36.92
CA LEU A 549 21.37 40.88 -35.49
C LEU A 549 21.85 42.32 -35.24
N PRO A 550 21.45 42.96 -34.14
CA PRO A 550 22.02 44.23 -33.70
C PRO A 550 23.55 44.16 -33.57
N ILE A 551 24.26 45.20 -34.00
CA ILE A 551 25.73 45.27 -33.99
C ILE A 551 26.33 44.91 -32.62
N ALA A 552 25.67 45.32 -31.53
CA ALA A 552 26.09 44.99 -30.17
C ALA A 552 26.08 43.48 -29.89
N GLN A 553 25.04 42.76 -30.33
CA GLN A 553 24.97 41.30 -30.19
C GLN A 553 25.99 40.60 -31.08
N GLN A 554 26.18 41.05 -32.32
CA GLN A 554 27.22 40.51 -33.21
C GLN A 554 28.61 40.60 -32.56
N ARG A 555 28.94 41.76 -31.96
CA ARG A 555 30.20 41.95 -31.22
C ARG A 555 30.30 41.02 -30.01
N ASN A 556 29.21 40.85 -29.26
CA ASN A 556 29.17 39.97 -28.10
C ASN A 556 29.39 38.50 -28.50
N ILE A 557 28.71 38.01 -29.55
CA ILE A 557 28.88 36.65 -30.06
C ILE A 557 30.33 36.42 -30.49
N LYS A 558 30.92 37.35 -31.26
CA LYS A 558 32.33 37.25 -31.68
C LYS A 558 33.29 37.21 -30.49
N LYS A 559 33.03 38.02 -29.45
CA LYS A 559 33.82 38.04 -28.22
C LYS A 559 33.73 36.70 -27.48
N LEU A 560 32.53 36.21 -27.21
CA LEU A 560 32.31 34.94 -26.52
C LEU A 560 32.87 33.75 -27.30
N HIS A 561 32.76 33.77 -28.63
CA HIS A 561 33.34 32.75 -29.49
C HIS A 561 34.88 32.76 -29.44
N ALA A 562 35.52 33.94 -29.44
CA ALA A 562 36.95 34.05 -29.27
C ALA A 562 37.40 33.53 -27.88
N GLU A 563 36.69 33.90 -26.81
CA GLU A 563 36.94 33.38 -25.45
C GLU A 563 36.75 31.86 -25.38
N TYR A 564 35.75 31.30 -26.06
CA TYR A 564 35.53 29.85 -26.14
C TYR A 564 36.73 29.13 -26.77
N ILE A 565 37.24 29.64 -27.90
CA ILE A 565 38.41 29.10 -28.60
C ILE A 565 39.68 29.26 -27.76
N GLU A 566 39.92 30.44 -27.19
CA GLU A 566 41.11 30.74 -26.38
C GLU A 566 41.19 29.84 -25.15
N ASN A 567 40.05 29.54 -24.52
CA ASN A 567 39.97 28.62 -23.39
C ASN A 567 40.11 27.14 -23.77
N GLY A 568 40.18 26.81 -25.08
CA GLY A 568 40.34 25.43 -25.55
C GLY A 568 39.21 24.50 -25.09
N LYS A 569 37.97 25.02 -25.03
CA LYS A 569 36.82 24.25 -24.54
C LYS A 569 36.56 23.05 -25.44
N LYS A 570 36.44 21.87 -24.81
CA LYS A 570 36.25 20.58 -25.51
C LYS A 570 34.78 20.23 -25.76
N MET A 571 33.85 20.97 -25.15
CA MET A 571 32.42 20.69 -25.20
C MET A 571 31.68 21.89 -25.77
N PRO A 572 30.70 21.67 -26.66
CA PRO A 572 29.98 22.77 -27.28
C PRO A 572 29.18 23.57 -26.25
N GLU A 573 29.04 24.88 -26.49
CA GLU A 573 28.27 25.79 -25.63
C GLU A 573 27.19 26.49 -26.44
N SER A 574 26.02 26.69 -25.85
CA SER A 574 24.91 27.42 -26.49
C SER A 574 24.71 28.79 -25.87
N LEU A 575 24.42 29.76 -26.72
CA LEU A 575 24.08 31.13 -26.36
C LEU A 575 22.70 31.47 -26.93
N ALA A 576 21.76 31.79 -26.05
CA ALA A 576 20.44 32.26 -26.44
C ALA A 576 20.52 33.69 -27.02
N ILE A 577 19.88 33.90 -28.17
CA ILE A 577 19.82 35.18 -28.86
C ILE A 577 18.42 35.77 -28.67
N TYR A 578 18.36 37.02 -28.21
CA TYR A 578 17.12 37.71 -27.90
C TYR A 578 16.81 38.81 -28.91
N GLY A 579 15.52 39.12 -29.11
CA GLY A 579 15.08 40.27 -29.92
C GLY A 579 15.24 40.07 -31.42
N PHE A 580 15.12 38.84 -31.91
CA PHE A 580 15.09 38.51 -33.33
C PHE A 580 13.66 38.08 -33.73
N ASP A 581 13.29 38.33 -34.98
CA ASP A 581 11.99 37.91 -35.52
C ASP A 581 12.11 36.49 -36.12
N THR A 582 11.54 35.52 -35.42
CA THR A 582 11.49 34.10 -35.80
C THR A 582 10.78 33.88 -37.14
N THR A 583 9.85 34.74 -37.53
CA THR A 583 9.08 34.60 -38.78
C THR A 583 9.93 34.78 -40.04
N THR A 584 11.11 35.38 -39.90
CA THR A 584 12.05 35.64 -41.01
C THR A 584 13.01 34.47 -41.27
N ILE A 585 12.92 33.39 -40.49
CA ILE A 585 13.81 32.23 -40.57
C ILE A 585 13.14 31.13 -41.40
N SER A 586 13.78 30.74 -42.49
CA SER A 586 13.36 29.57 -43.26
C SER A 586 13.73 28.28 -42.54
N ILE A 587 12.73 27.54 -42.06
CA ILE A 587 12.91 26.21 -41.46
C ILE A 587 12.83 25.17 -42.58
N ASN A 588 13.98 24.65 -42.99
CA ASN A 588 14.07 23.65 -44.07
C ASN A 588 14.33 22.23 -43.55
N ASN A 589 14.53 22.07 -42.23
CA ASN A 589 14.93 20.82 -41.60
C ASN A 589 13.86 20.33 -40.62
N ASP A 590 13.79 19.01 -40.48
CA ASP A 590 12.91 18.36 -39.51
C ASP A 590 13.29 18.72 -38.07
N TRP A 591 12.27 19.00 -37.26
CA TRP A 591 12.43 19.12 -35.82
C TRP A 591 12.73 17.76 -35.19
N ARG A 592 13.74 17.70 -34.33
CA ARG A 592 14.16 16.49 -33.60
C ARG A 592 14.28 16.78 -32.11
N GLU A 593 14.53 15.76 -31.31
CA GLU A 593 14.81 15.95 -29.87
C GLU A 593 15.88 17.01 -29.65
N GLU A 594 15.64 17.91 -28.70
CA GLU A 594 16.50 19.07 -28.40
C GLU A 594 17.99 18.70 -28.21
N TYR A 595 18.25 17.53 -27.61
CA TYR A 595 19.62 17.12 -27.26
C TYR A 595 20.51 16.88 -28.48
N HIS A 596 19.91 16.66 -29.67
CA HIS A 596 20.69 16.60 -30.90
C HIS A 596 21.35 17.94 -31.20
N TYR A 597 20.72 19.07 -30.88
CA TYR A 597 21.21 20.39 -31.33
C TYR A 597 21.59 21.33 -30.18
N VAL A 598 21.19 21.02 -28.95
CA VAL A 598 21.37 21.88 -27.77
C VAL A 598 22.34 21.22 -26.78
N PRO A 599 23.59 21.71 -26.66
CA PRO A 599 24.61 21.07 -25.83
C PRO A 599 24.25 20.86 -24.36
N LEU A 600 23.45 21.76 -23.78
CA LEU A 600 23.07 21.67 -22.36
C LEU A 600 21.98 20.62 -22.07
N ALA A 601 21.40 20.03 -23.11
CA ALA A 601 20.40 18.98 -22.98
C ALA A 601 21.01 17.57 -22.88
N GLU A 602 22.34 17.46 -22.68
CA GLU A 602 23.14 16.22 -22.58
C GLU A 602 22.35 15.00 -22.06
N VAL A 603 22.19 13.98 -22.90
CA VAL A 603 21.46 12.74 -22.55
C VAL A 603 22.35 11.50 -22.60
N MET A 604 23.48 11.53 -23.29
CA MET A 604 24.28 10.33 -23.52
C MET A 604 25.36 10.16 -22.45
N VAL A 605 25.52 8.93 -21.95
CA VAL A 605 26.54 8.59 -20.93
C VAL A 605 27.97 8.91 -21.38
N ASP A 606 28.22 8.85 -22.68
CA ASP A 606 29.52 9.04 -23.30
C ASP A 606 29.64 10.34 -24.10
N ARG A 607 28.66 11.24 -23.96
CA ARG A 607 28.62 12.54 -24.66
C ARG A 607 28.63 12.45 -26.19
N SER A 608 28.18 11.32 -26.73
CA SER A 608 28.09 11.10 -28.18
C SER A 608 27.04 11.97 -28.88
N ASP A 609 26.11 12.55 -28.12
CA ASP A 609 25.19 13.60 -28.56
C ASP A 609 25.90 14.83 -29.13
N PHE A 610 27.11 15.14 -28.67
CA PHE A 610 27.89 16.27 -29.21
C PHE A 610 28.67 15.97 -30.49
N GLN A 611 28.75 14.70 -30.91
CA GLN A 611 29.51 14.27 -32.08
C GLN A 611 28.67 14.18 -33.36
N GLN A 612 27.33 14.16 -33.24
CA GLN A 612 26.41 13.94 -34.37
C GLN A 612 25.97 15.21 -35.08
N THR A 613 26.22 16.38 -34.48
CA THR A 613 26.00 17.70 -35.09
C THR A 613 27.19 18.19 -35.85
#